data_AF-A0A9E1FTN7-F1
#
_entry.id   AF-A0A9E1FTN7-F1
#
_cell.length_a   1.000
_cell.length_b   1.000
_cell.length_c   1.000
_cell.angle_alpha   90.00
_cell.angle_beta   90.00
_cell.angle_gamma   90.00
#
_symmetry.space_group_name_H-M   'P 1'
#
loop_
_entity.id
_entity.type
_entity.pdbx_description
1 polymer ?
#
loop_
_entity_poly.entity_id
_entity_poly.type
_entity_poly.pdbx_seq_one_letter_code
_entity_poly.pdbx_strand_id
1 'polypeptide(L)'
;FLGRIGSDVGGGLCQLSNLIFWMTLHTPLTVVERYRHSHDVFPDTNRTQPFGSGATCAYPHRDLMIRNDTEQPFQLCVQVGKQVLKGEWRAPAPPVCRYEIVERNHRMDQASWGGYVRHNELYRRIYDLEGGLLEEEFLFAKRQEARQALGLGDEPLVVSCWGSLGAREMNKKIAQFMKCECEDNTPFHHIHATGSFGWRWMPDYVREQGVDLAAQPRIEMREYIYDMPQVLAAADLIICRAGAATIAEVCASGTPCIMVPSPNVTGNHQEKNARVLERSGAAAVVREADCDGKSLYETAKSILSDAGRMRAMRASARNMAVVDAAERIYQTALDLAKH
;
A
#
# COMPACT_ATOMS: atom_id res chain seq x y z
N PHE A 1 -22.98 -42.44 -4.27
CA PHE A 1 -21.73 -43.16 -3.92
C PHE A 1 -20.75 -42.14 -3.33
N LEU A 2 -20.31 -42.40 -2.10
CA LEU A 2 -19.35 -41.60 -1.32
C LEU A 2 -17.98 -41.54 -2.02
N GLY A 3 -17.33 -40.36 -2.06
CA GLY A 3 -16.02 -40.19 -2.71
C GLY A 3 -15.25 -38.94 -2.28
N ARG A 4 -14.77 -38.95 -1.02
CA ARG A 4 -13.72 -38.16 -0.33
C ARG A 4 -13.30 -36.76 -0.82
N ILE A 5 -13.35 -35.80 0.12
CA ILE A 5 -12.50 -34.59 0.13
C ILE A 5 -11.03 -35.02 0.30
N GLY A 6 -10.12 -34.43 -0.48
CA GLY A 6 -8.66 -34.57 -0.35
C GLY A 6 -7.98 -33.22 -0.10
N SER A 7 -6.78 -33.24 0.48
CA SER A 7 -5.90 -32.08 0.69
C SER A 7 -4.73 -32.10 -0.29
N ASP A 8 -4.35 -30.93 -0.84
CA ASP A 8 -3.08 -30.73 -1.54
C ASP A 8 -2.44 -29.35 -1.21
N VAL A 9 -1.14 -29.19 -1.41
CA VAL A 9 -0.26 -28.18 -0.76
C VAL A 9 -0.52 -26.73 -1.19
N GLY A 10 -1.32 -26.00 -0.42
CA GLY A 10 -1.59 -24.55 -0.60
C GLY A 10 -0.65 -23.58 0.14
N GLY A 11 0.39 -24.06 0.82
CA GLY A 11 1.32 -23.22 1.61
C GLY A 11 2.67 -22.93 0.94
N GLY A 12 2.98 -23.58 -0.18
CA GLY A 12 4.31 -23.57 -0.81
C GLY A 12 4.76 -22.19 -1.28
N LEU A 13 3.87 -21.37 -1.84
CA LEU A 13 4.18 -20.03 -2.33
C LEU A 13 4.57 -19.06 -1.21
N CYS A 14 3.86 -19.09 -0.07
CA CYS A 14 4.20 -18.26 1.09
C CYS A 14 5.53 -18.69 1.72
N GLN A 15 5.77 -20.00 1.79
CA GLN A 15 7.07 -20.54 2.25
C GLN A 15 8.19 -20.21 1.26
N LEU A 16 7.88 -20.19 -0.03
CA LEU A 16 8.80 -19.82 -1.10
C LEU A 16 9.15 -18.33 -1.06
N SER A 17 8.17 -17.44 -0.93
CA SER A 17 8.43 -16.01 -0.79
C SER A 17 9.20 -15.70 0.49
N ASN A 18 8.91 -16.39 1.60
CA ASN A 18 9.71 -16.30 2.83
C ASN A 18 11.17 -16.72 2.59
N LEU A 19 11.38 -17.87 1.94
CA LEU A 19 12.71 -18.39 1.67
C LEU A 19 13.50 -17.45 0.75
N ILE A 20 12.92 -17.03 -0.37
CA ILE A 20 13.55 -16.12 -1.32
C ILE A 20 13.93 -14.83 -0.61
N PHE A 21 12.99 -14.20 0.09
CA PHE A 21 13.24 -12.97 0.83
C PHE A 21 14.36 -13.15 1.87
N TRP A 22 14.31 -14.21 2.67
CA TRP A 22 15.33 -14.47 3.69
C TRP A 22 16.71 -14.64 3.09
N MET A 23 16.85 -15.45 2.04
CA MET A 23 18.13 -15.63 1.35
C MET A 23 18.64 -14.31 0.75
N THR A 24 17.75 -13.50 0.18
CA THR A 24 18.12 -12.20 -0.41
C THR A 24 18.70 -11.24 0.62
N LEU A 25 18.18 -11.24 1.86
CA LEU A 25 18.75 -10.40 2.93
C LEU A 25 20.22 -10.72 3.23
N HIS A 26 20.69 -11.92 2.89
CA HIS A 26 22.08 -12.37 3.04
C HIS A 26 22.93 -12.23 1.77
N THR A 27 22.51 -11.37 0.83
CA THR A 27 23.23 -11.06 -0.40
C THR A 27 23.34 -9.54 -0.56
N PRO A 28 24.20 -9.03 -1.46
CA PRO A 28 24.21 -7.62 -1.84
C PRO A 28 22.98 -7.18 -2.67
N LEU A 29 22.02 -8.08 -2.94
CA LEU A 29 20.80 -7.74 -3.68
C LEU A 29 19.90 -6.81 -2.83
N THR A 30 19.08 -6.02 -3.53
CA THR A 30 18.17 -5.04 -2.93
C THR A 30 16.74 -5.55 -3.01
N VAL A 31 16.04 -5.61 -1.88
CA VAL A 31 14.59 -5.88 -1.85
C VAL A 31 13.86 -4.56 -2.06
N VAL A 32 13.22 -4.40 -3.22
CA VAL A 32 12.54 -3.16 -3.61
C VAL A 32 11.08 -3.16 -3.14
N GLU A 33 10.44 -4.33 -3.12
CA GLU A 33 9.04 -4.45 -2.70
C GLU A 33 8.85 -5.70 -1.85
N ARG A 34 8.08 -5.55 -0.77
CA ARG A 34 7.82 -6.64 0.18
C ARG A 34 6.52 -6.45 0.95
N TYR A 35 5.65 -7.46 0.90
CA TYR A 35 4.48 -7.55 1.78
C TYR A 35 4.73 -8.51 2.93
N ARG A 36 4.18 -8.18 4.11
CA ARG A 36 4.18 -9.10 5.27
C ARG A 36 2.84 -9.82 5.39
N HIS A 37 2.86 -11.02 5.95
CA HIS A 37 1.66 -11.75 6.37
C HIS A 37 0.89 -10.97 7.45
N SER A 38 -0.44 -11.16 7.50
CA SER A 38 -1.31 -10.65 8.57
C SER A 38 -1.20 -11.46 9.87
N HIS A 39 -0.67 -12.69 9.78
CA HIS A 39 -0.37 -13.60 10.89
C HIS A 39 1.00 -14.23 10.67
N ASP A 40 1.77 -14.47 11.73
CA ASP A 40 3.10 -15.08 11.61
C ASP A 40 2.92 -16.58 11.31
N VAL A 41 3.27 -17.00 10.09
CA VAL A 41 3.06 -18.38 9.61
C VAL A 41 4.09 -19.37 10.19
N PHE A 42 4.94 -18.92 11.12
CA PHE A 42 5.90 -19.73 11.86
C PHE A 42 5.49 -19.84 13.34
N PRO A 43 4.58 -20.77 13.71
CA PRO A 43 4.21 -21.00 15.10
C PRO A 43 5.09 -22.10 15.70
N ASP A 44 6.39 -21.89 15.89
CA ASP A 44 7.24 -22.90 16.54
C ASP A 44 8.15 -22.31 17.62
N THR A 45 8.04 -22.87 18.82
CA THR A 45 8.91 -22.67 19.98
C THR A 45 10.31 -23.23 19.70
N ASN A 46 11.17 -22.44 19.03
CA ASN A 46 12.66 -22.49 18.98
C ASN A 46 13.17 -21.72 17.75
N ARG A 47 12.82 -20.45 17.66
CA ARG A 47 13.10 -19.65 16.46
C ARG A 47 14.56 -19.20 16.41
N THR A 48 15.19 -19.36 15.25
CA THR A 48 16.55 -18.83 14.94
C THR A 48 16.52 -17.55 14.09
N GLN A 49 15.35 -17.11 13.64
CA GLN A 49 15.17 -15.95 12.74
C GLN A 49 14.43 -14.78 13.43
N PRO A 50 14.81 -13.51 13.15
CA PRO A 50 14.19 -12.34 13.78
C PRO A 50 12.72 -12.14 13.37
N PHE A 51 11.91 -11.47 14.20
CA PHE A 51 10.51 -11.19 13.86
C PHE A 51 10.37 -10.22 12.70
N GLY A 52 9.28 -10.40 11.94
CA GLY A 52 9.05 -9.58 10.75
C GLY A 52 10.03 -9.89 9.62
N SER A 53 10.56 -11.12 9.52
CA SER A 53 11.34 -11.65 8.39
C SER A 53 10.49 -12.37 7.32
N GLY A 54 9.16 -12.43 7.47
CA GLY A 54 8.30 -13.11 6.49
C GLY A 54 7.84 -12.24 5.32
N ALA A 55 7.90 -12.75 4.09
CA ALA A 55 7.39 -12.11 2.87
C ALA A 55 6.27 -12.92 2.24
N THR A 56 5.27 -12.25 1.64
CA THR A 56 4.17 -12.89 0.91
C THR A 56 4.11 -12.37 -0.52
N CYS A 57 3.92 -13.27 -1.48
CA CYS A 57 3.64 -12.94 -2.88
C CYS A 57 2.27 -13.50 -3.26
N ALA A 58 1.52 -12.72 -4.02
CA ALA A 58 0.29 -13.15 -4.64
C ALA A 58 0.04 -12.25 -5.87
N TYR A 59 0.14 -12.87 -7.05
CA TYR A 59 0.12 -12.20 -8.35
C TYR A 59 -1.28 -11.79 -8.78
N PRO A 60 -1.63 -10.56 -9.16
CA PRO A 60 -0.71 -9.50 -9.56
C PRO A 60 -0.57 -8.36 -8.55
N HIS A 61 -0.99 -8.51 -7.29
CA HIS A 61 -1.13 -7.34 -6.41
C HIS A 61 -0.23 -7.36 -5.18
N ARG A 62 0.52 -8.44 -4.96
CA ARG A 62 1.57 -8.52 -3.95
C ARG A 62 2.77 -9.19 -4.57
N ASP A 63 3.82 -8.42 -4.79
CA ASP A 63 5.06 -8.94 -5.32
C ASP A 63 6.17 -8.94 -4.28
N LEU A 64 7.18 -9.77 -4.50
CA LEU A 64 8.48 -9.68 -3.86
C LEU A 64 9.47 -9.28 -4.94
N MET A 65 9.73 -7.98 -5.04
CA MET A 65 10.63 -7.46 -6.06
C MET A 65 12.05 -7.38 -5.52
N ILE A 66 12.98 -7.96 -6.27
CA ILE A 66 14.40 -8.00 -5.94
C ILE A 66 15.16 -7.42 -7.13
N ARG A 67 16.02 -6.44 -6.86
CA ARG A 67 16.86 -5.78 -7.84
C ARG A 67 18.32 -6.13 -7.58
N ASN A 68 19.04 -6.43 -8.64
CA ASN A 68 20.48 -6.62 -8.59
C ASN A 68 21.17 -5.29 -8.91
N ASP A 69 21.71 -4.63 -7.89
CA ASP A 69 22.45 -3.37 -8.01
C ASP A 69 23.97 -3.60 -8.13
N THR A 70 24.42 -4.85 -8.29
CA THR A 70 25.84 -5.21 -8.41
C THR A 70 26.26 -5.40 -9.86
N GLU A 71 27.57 -5.39 -10.11
CA GLU A 71 28.13 -5.63 -11.46
C GLU A 71 28.15 -7.11 -11.86
N GLN A 72 27.87 -8.04 -10.93
CA GLN A 72 27.90 -9.47 -11.21
C GLN A 72 26.49 -10.06 -11.34
N PRO A 73 26.30 -11.08 -12.19
CA PRO A 73 25.01 -11.76 -12.31
C PRO A 73 24.72 -12.62 -11.09
N PHE A 74 23.44 -12.68 -10.71
CA PHE A 74 22.91 -13.59 -9.70
C PHE A 74 21.92 -14.56 -10.33
N GLN A 75 21.98 -15.82 -9.91
CA GLN A 75 21.03 -16.85 -10.29
C GLN A 75 20.24 -17.29 -9.05
N LEU A 76 18.92 -17.17 -9.09
CA LEU A 76 18.03 -17.77 -8.11
C LEU A 76 17.83 -19.25 -8.47
N CYS A 77 18.23 -20.15 -7.58
CA CYS A 77 17.92 -21.56 -7.68
C CYS A 77 16.93 -21.92 -6.58
N VAL A 78 15.79 -22.51 -6.94
CA VAL A 78 14.79 -22.99 -5.99
C VAL A 78 14.44 -24.43 -6.33
N GLN A 79 14.37 -25.28 -5.31
CA GLN A 79 13.91 -26.65 -5.43
C GLN A 79 12.82 -26.95 -4.40
N VAL A 80 11.65 -27.37 -4.89
CA VAL A 80 10.56 -27.87 -4.06
C VAL A 80 10.74 -29.38 -3.87
N GLY A 81 11.15 -29.79 -2.67
CA GLY A 81 11.25 -31.21 -2.30
C GLY A 81 9.96 -31.74 -1.68
N LYS A 82 9.91 -33.05 -1.40
CA LYS A 82 8.73 -33.70 -0.79
C LYS A 82 8.41 -33.23 0.64
N GLN A 83 9.43 -32.78 1.38
CA GLN A 83 9.31 -32.39 2.78
C GLN A 83 9.91 -31.01 3.08
N VAL A 84 10.77 -30.49 2.20
CA VAL A 84 11.50 -29.24 2.43
C VAL A 84 11.60 -28.43 1.14
N LEU A 85 11.56 -27.11 1.30
CA LEU A 85 11.93 -26.17 0.26
C LEU A 85 13.42 -25.86 0.40
N LYS A 86 14.15 -25.89 -0.71
CA LYS A 86 15.55 -25.47 -0.78
C LYS A 86 15.68 -24.30 -1.74
N GLY A 87 16.61 -23.42 -1.45
CA GLY A 87 16.92 -22.30 -2.31
C GLY A 87 18.35 -21.85 -2.09
N GLU A 88 18.90 -21.20 -3.10
CA GLU A 88 20.21 -20.56 -3.01
C GLU A 88 20.30 -19.44 -4.06
N TRP A 89 21.06 -18.41 -3.72
CA TRP A 89 21.54 -17.42 -4.68
C TRP A 89 22.95 -17.81 -5.09
N ARG A 90 23.19 -17.96 -6.40
CA ARG A 90 24.51 -18.24 -6.95
C ARG A 90 25.06 -17.00 -7.65
N ALA A 91 26.36 -16.76 -7.50
CA ALA A 91 27.10 -15.70 -8.17
C ALA A 91 28.46 -16.27 -8.64
N PRO A 92 29.07 -15.71 -9.70
CA PRO A 92 30.34 -16.19 -10.23
C PRO A 92 31.54 -15.86 -9.35
N ALA A 93 31.48 -14.75 -8.58
CA ALA A 93 32.52 -14.38 -7.63
C ALA A 93 32.14 -14.82 -6.21
N PRO A 94 33.13 -15.17 -5.36
CA PRO A 94 32.89 -15.46 -3.96
C PRO A 94 32.33 -14.23 -3.21
N PRO A 95 31.56 -14.43 -2.12
CA PRO A 95 31.14 -13.34 -1.26
C PRO A 95 32.34 -12.59 -0.69
N VAL A 96 32.30 -11.26 -0.74
CA VAL A 96 33.31 -10.37 -0.15
C VAL A 96 32.91 -9.85 1.23
N CYS A 97 31.64 -9.99 1.59
CA CYS A 97 31.07 -9.56 2.86
C CYS A 97 30.19 -10.66 3.46
N ARG A 98 30.03 -10.63 4.79
CA ARG A 98 29.06 -11.42 5.54
C ARG A 98 27.93 -10.54 6.04
N TYR A 99 26.69 -11.00 5.91
CA TYR A 99 25.50 -10.25 6.30
C TYR A 99 24.85 -10.88 7.53
N GLU A 100 24.50 -10.07 8.51
CA GLU A 100 23.75 -10.45 9.70
C GLU A 100 22.47 -9.62 9.81
N ILE A 101 21.34 -10.27 10.07
CA ILE A 101 20.05 -9.59 10.22
C ILE A 101 19.74 -9.46 11.70
N VAL A 102 19.66 -8.22 12.16
CA VAL A 102 19.45 -7.88 13.56
C VAL A 102 18.10 -7.22 13.73
N GLU A 103 17.34 -7.69 14.71
CA GLU A 103 16.11 -7.05 15.16
C GLU A 103 16.42 -6.09 16.30
N ARG A 104 15.87 -4.88 16.22
CA ARG A 104 15.97 -3.84 17.25
C ARG A 104 14.61 -3.27 17.59
N ASN A 105 14.57 -2.57 18.73
CA ASN A 105 13.39 -1.85 19.21
C ASN A 105 12.14 -2.74 19.24
N HIS A 106 12.33 -4.03 19.48
CA HIS A 106 11.26 -5.00 19.63
C HIS A 106 10.48 -4.66 20.90
N ARG A 107 9.26 -4.15 20.71
CA ARG A 107 8.33 -3.89 21.80
C ARG A 107 6.95 -4.39 21.42
N MET A 108 6.23 -4.84 22.43
CA MET A 108 4.83 -5.20 22.32
C MET A 108 4.07 -4.20 23.17
N ASP A 109 3.43 -3.26 22.51
CA ASP A 109 2.59 -2.28 23.18
C ASP A 109 1.20 -2.88 23.33
N GLN A 110 0.70 -2.90 24.55
CA GLN A 110 -0.69 -3.27 24.77
C GLN A 110 -1.55 -2.16 24.18
N ALA A 111 -2.21 -2.48 23.09
CA ALA A 111 -3.08 -1.54 22.42
C ALA A 111 -4.35 -1.37 23.24
N SER A 112 -4.89 -0.16 23.20
CA SER A 112 -6.07 0.28 23.97
C SER A 112 -7.32 -0.60 23.81
N TRP A 113 -7.34 -1.52 22.84
CA TRP A 113 -8.41 -2.48 22.57
C TRP A 113 -8.17 -3.88 23.20
N GLY A 114 -7.16 -4.03 24.06
CA GLY A 114 -6.87 -5.28 24.79
C GLY A 114 -5.99 -6.30 24.06
N GLY A 115 -5.60 -6.02 22.81
CA GLY A 115 -4.59 -6.79 22.09
C GLY A 115 -3.21 -6.17 22.14
N TYR A 116 -2.21 -6.85 21.58
CA TYR A 116 -0.83 -6.37 21.55
C TYR A 116 -0.44 -5.98 20.13
N VAL A 117 0.14 -4.78 19.97
CA VAL A 117 0.77 -4.34 18.73
C VAL A 117 2.27 -4.49 18.87
N ARG A 118 2.88 -5.22 17.93
CA ARG A 118 4.31 -5.44 17.92
C ARG A 118 4.99 -4.42 17.03
N HIS A 119 5.95 -3.73 17.58
CA HIS A 119 6.86 -2.85 16.85
C HIS A 119 8.21 -3.54 16.80
N ASN A 120 8.82 -3.54 15.63
CA ASN A 120 10.17 -4.04 15.46
C ASN A 120 10.82 -3.42 14.23
N GLU A 121 12.13 -3.24 14.33
CA GLU A 121 12.97 -2.71 13.28
C GLU A 121 13.96 -3.79 12.86
N LEU A 122 14.15 -3.96 11.55
CA LEU A 122 15.13 -4.88 11.01
C LEU A 122 16.29 -4.10 10.41
N TYR A 123 17.49 -4.47 10.81
CA TYR A 123 18.74 -3.93 10.31
C TYR A 123 19.57 -5.06 9.67
N ARG A 124 20.30 -4.72 8.62
CA ARG A 124 21.33 -5.56 8.00
C ARG A 124 22.69 -5.03 8.40
N ARG A 125 23.45 -5.81 9.14
CA ARG A 125 24.86 -5.54 9.42
C ARG A 125 25.72 -6.22 8.38
N ILE A 126 26.67 -5.48 7.84
CA ILE A 126 27.59 -5.92 6.80
C ILE A 126 28.97 -6.01 7.44
N TYR A 127 29.56 -7.19 7.41
CA TYR A 127 30.89 -7.46 7.92
C TYR A 127 31.84 -7.79 6.77
N ASP A 128 33.11 -7.47 6.91
CA ASP A 128 34.16 -8.09 6.11
C ASP A 128 34.32 -9.58 6.48
N LEU A 129 35.22 -10.29 5.78
CA LEU A 129 35.44 -11.72 6.01
C LEU A 129 36.24 -12.00 7.30
N GLU A 130 36.97 -11.00 7.78
CA GLU A 130 37.78 -11.02 9.00
C GLU A 130 36.95 -10.75 10.27
N GLY A 131 35.71 -10.28 10.12
CA GLY A 131 34.75 -10.03 11.20
C GLY A 131 34.63 -8.56 11.62
N GLY A 132 35.27 -7.63 10.92
CA GLY A 132 35.09 -6.18 11.06
C GLY A 132 33.72 -5.74 10.54
N LEU A 133 33.00 -4.91 11.31
CA LEU A 133 31.74 -4.32 10.86
C LEU A 133 32.05 -3.18 9.88
N LEU A 134 31.59 -3.32 8.64
CA LEU A 134 31.75 -2.32 7.59
C LEU A 134 30.63 -1.29 7.62
N GLU A 135 29.38 -1.75 7.70
CA GLU A 135 28.21 -0.90 7.59
C GLU A 135 27.01 -1.54 8.31
N GLU A 136 26.06 -0.70 8.72
CA GLU A 136 24.75 -1.14 9.18
C GLU A 136 23.66 -0.37 8.44
N GLU A 137 22.78 -1.12 7.81
CA GLU A 137 21.70 -0.61 6.97
C GLU A 137 20.36 -0.91 7.61
N PHE A 138 19.46 0.07 7.58
CA PHE A 138 18.07 -0.15 7.98
C PHE A 138 17.27 -0.76 6.81
N LEU A 139 16.56 -1.87 7.04
CA LEU A 139 15.90 -2.60 5.97
C LEU A 139 14.44 -2.20 5.71
N PHE A 140 13.63 -1.85 6.74
CA PHE A 140 12.17 -1.57 6.55
C PHE A 140 11.46 -0.78 7.69
N ALA A 141 10.75 0.32 7.34
CA ALA A 141 9.64 0.97 8.08
C ALA A 141 8.42 1.32 7.17
N LYS A 142 7.24 0.75 7.48
CA LYS A 142 6.05 0.53 6.60
C LYS A 142 5.12 1.71 6.18
N ARG A 143 5.47 2.97 6.43
CA ARG A 143 4.62 4.17 6.16
C ARG A 143 5.41 5.43 6.52
N GLN A 144 6.23 5.28 7.55
CA GLN A 144 7.05 6.34 8.10
C GLN A 144 8.11 6.81 7.09
N GLU A 145 8.70 5.92 6.29
CA GLU A 145 9.61 6.29 5.19
C GLU A 145 8.91 7.11 4.10
N ALA A 146 7.74 6.66 3.64
CA ALA A 146 6.96 7.40 2.64
C ALA A 146 6.56 8.80 3.15
N ARG A 147 6.31 8.93 4.45
CA ARG A 147 6.01 10.22 5.08
C ARG A 147 7.24 11.10 5.21
N GLN A 148 8.38 10.54 5.61
CA GLN A 148 9.66 11.26 5.65
C GLN A 148 10.05 11.77 4.26
N ALA A 149 9.91 10.93 3.22
CA ALA A 149 10.20 11.32 1.84
C ALA A 149 9.31 12.47 1.34
N LEU A 150 8.10 12.60 1.87
CA LEU A 150 7.17 13.69 1.59
C LEU A 150 7.29 14.87 2.56
N GLY A 151 8.22 14.83 3.52
CA GLY A 151 8.38 15.87 4.54
C GLY A 151 7.20 15.97 5.53
N LEU A 152 6.45 14.89 5.72
CA LEU A 152 5.26 14.85 6.55
C LEU A 152 5.60 14.44 7.99
N GLY A 153 4.98 15.11 8.96
CA GLY A 153 5.07 14.79 10.39
C GLY A 153 4.19 13.61 10.80
N ASP A 154 3.43 13.77 11.89
CA ASP A 154 2.45 12.77 12.37
C ASP A 154 1.01 13.12 11.97
N GLU A 155 0.79 14.34 11.47
CA GLU A 155 -0.51 14.84 11.05
C GLU A 155 -1.10 14.00 9.90
N PRO A 156 -2.41 13.74 9.88
CA PRO A 156 -3.00 12.90 8.84
C PRO A 156 -2.72 13.43 7.42
N LEU A 157 -2.60 12.53 6.44
CA LEU A 157 -2.53 12.88 5.02
C LEU A 157 -3.82 12.45 4.30
N VAL A 158 -4.52 13.41 3.72
CA VAL A 158 -5.63 13.20 2.77
C VAL A 158 -5.13 13.40 1.35
N VAL A 159 -5.52 12.51 0.45
CA VAL A 159 -5.23 12.61 -0.98
C VAL A 159 -6.54 12.71 -1.72
N SER A 160 -6.67 13.59 -2.71
CA SER A 160 -7.86 13.62 -3.57
C SER A 160 -7.50 13.68 -5.06
N CYS A 161 -8.15 12.85 -5.86
CA CYS A 161 -7.88 12.76 -7.30
C CYS A 161 -9.10 12.23 -8.09
N TRP A 162 -9.22 12.64 -9.35
CA TRP A 162 -10.39 12.31 -10.17
C TRP A 162 -10.07 11.68 -11.53
N GLY A 163 -8.86 11.13 -11.67
CA GLY A 163 -8.31 10.64 -12.93
C GLY A 163 -7.51 11.71 -13.70
N SER A 164 -6.83 11.30 -14.76
CA SER A 164 -5.84 12.12 -15.48
C SER A 164 -6.43 13.40 -16.11
N LEU A 165 -7.65 13.34 -16.62
CA LEU A 165 -8.34 14.52 -17.17
C LEU A 165 -8.92 15.43 -16.08
N GLY A 166 -8.95 14.98 -14.83
CA GLY A 166 -9.69 15.63 -13.74
C GLY A 166 -11.21 15.50 -13.91
N ALA A 167 -11.95 16.02 -12.93
CA ALA A 167 -13.40 16.11 -13.01
C ALA A 167 -13.85 17.49 -12.55
N ARG A 168 -14.31 18.33 -13.49
CA ARG A 168 -14.59 19.76 -13.23
C ARG A 168 -15.49 20.00 -12.02
N GLU A 169 -16.62 19.31 -11.94
CA GLU A 169 -17.55 19.48 -10.82
C GLU A 169 -16.95 18.99 -9.50
N MET A 170 -16.15 17.92 -9.52
CA MET A 170 -15.48 17.45 -8.31
C MET A 170 -14.34 18.37 -7.88
N ASN A 171 -13.59 18.96 -8.81
CA ASN A 171 -12.58 19.98 -8.52
C ASN A 171 -13.20 21.20 -7.83
N LYS A 172 -14.38 21.66 -8.27
CA LYS A 172 -15.12 22.73 -7.59
C LYS A 172 -15.50 22.35 -6.16
N LYS A 173 -15.95 21.11 -5.95
CA LYS A 173 -16.26 20.61 -4.59
C LYS A 173 -15.01 20.48 -3.74
N ILE A 174 -13.87 20.10 -4.31
CA ILE A 174 -12.59 20.10 -3.58
C ILE A 174 -12.14 21.52 -3.23
N ALA A 175 -12.39 22.53 -4.07
CA ALA A 175 -12.12 23.93 -3.69
C ALA A 175 -13.00 24.37 -2.49
N GLN A 176 -14.27 23.95 -2.44
CA GLN A 176 -15.13 24.15 -1.27
C GLN A 176 -14.64 23.38 -0.04
N PHE A 177 -14.15 22.15 -0.23
CA PHE A 177 -13.52 21.33 0.81
C PHE A 177 -12.29 22.06 1.38
N MET A 178 -11.42 22.59 0.52
CA MET A 178 -10.23 23.38 0.91
C MET A 178 -10.61 24.60 1.74
N LYS A 179 -11.71 25.27 1.40
CA LYS A 179 -12.22 26.37 2.23
C LYS A 179 -12.57 25.89 3.64
N CYS A 180 -13.27 24.77 3.77
CA CYS A 180 -13.57 24.19 5.08
C CYS A 180 -12.30 23.77 5.84
N GLU A 181 -11.28 23.25 5.15
CA GLU A 181 -9.98 22.96 5.75
C GLU A 181 -9.33 24.22 6.34
N CYS A 182 -9.33 25.33 5.60
CA CYS A 182 -8.79 26.60 6.07
C CYS A 182 -9.56 27.16 7.26
N GLU A 183 -10.90 27.08 7.23
CA GLU A 183 -11.77 27.52 8.33
C GLU A 183 -11.55 26.68 9.61
N ASP A 184 -11.09 25.43 9.49
CA ASP A 184 -10.75 24.54 10.61
C ASP A 184 -9.24 24.48 10.91
N ASN A 185 -8.47 25.50 10.51
CA ASN A 185 -7.03 25.61 10.76
C ASN A 185 -6.19 24.45 10.19
N THR A 186 -6.54 23.94 9.01
CA THR A 186 -5.83 22.88 8.26
C THR A 186 -5.42 21.69 9.14
N PRO A 187 -6.39 20.88 9.59
CA PRO A 187 -6.16 19.82 10.59
C PRO A 187 -5.36 18.62 10.05
N PHE A 188 -5.14 18.55 8.74
CA PHE A 188 -4.37 17.50 8.06
C PHE A 188 -3.64 18.06 6.85
N HIS A 189 -2.67 17.32 6.34
CA HIS A 189 -2.09 17.57 5.02
C HIS A 189 -3.05 17.10 3.93
N HIS A 190 -3.18 17.87 2.86
CA HIS A 190 -4.03 17.53 1.74
C HIS A 190 -3.27 17.69 0.43
N ILE A 191 -3.11 16.59 -0.32
CA ILE A 191 -2.59 16.60 -1.69
C ILE A 191 -3.76 16.40 -2.66
N HIS A 192 -4.01 17.40 -3.50
CA HIS A 192 -5.05 17.33 -4.53
C HIS A 192 -4.46 17.28 -5.94
N ALA A 193 -4.82 16.25 -6.72
CA ALA A 193 -4.53 16.18 -8.15
C ALA A 193 -5.69 16.76 -8.96
N THR A 194 -5.44 17.89 -9.62
CA THR A 194 -6.46 18.63 -10.37
C THR A 194 -6.77 18.00 -11.74
N GLY A 195 -5.79 17.31 -12.34
CA GLY A 195 -5.78 16.90 -13.75
C GLY A 195 -5.47 18.07 -14.70
N SER A 196 -4.97 17.75 -15.90
CA SER A 196 -4.54 18.78 -16.87
C SER A 196 -5.58 19.86 -17.18
N PHE A 197 -6.86 19.50 -17.25
CA PHE A 197 -7.91 20.49 -17.44
C PHE A 197 -8.16 21.33 -16.20
N GLY A 198 -8.12 20.71 -15.01
CA GLY A 198 -8.30 21.38 -13.72
C GLY A 198 -7.23 22.42 -13.44
N TRP A 199 -5.97 22.08 -13.73
CA TRP A 199 -4.81 22.92 -13.46
C TRP A 199 -4.89 24.32 -14.07
N ARG A 200 -5.57 24.45 -15.23
CA ARG A 200 -5.69 25.72 -15.96
C ARG A 200 -6.63 26.75 -15.32
N TRP A 201 -7.54 26.34 -14.45
CA TRP A 201 -8.58 27.23 -13.91
C TRP A 201 -8.81 27.09 -12.40
N MET A 202 -8.48 25.93 -11.83
CA MET A 202 -8.74 25.65 -10.41
C MET A 202 -7.96 26.57 -9.46
N PRO A 203 -6.68 26.95 -9.71
CA PRO A 203 -5.99 27.89 -8.82
C PRO A 203 -6.73 29.22 -8.65
N ASP A 204 -7.24 29.80 -9.74
CA ASP A 204 -8.03 31.02 -9.69
C ASP A 204 -9.37 30.81 -8.98
N TYR A 205 -10.04 29.68 -9.26
CA TYR A 205 -11.30 29.36 -8.61
C TYR A 205 -11.15 29.19 -7.09
N VAL A 206 -10.09 28.53 -6.62
CA VAL A 206 -9.78 28.39 -5.18
C VAL A 206 -9.59 29.76 -4.53
N ARG A 207 -8.86 30.66 -5.21
CA ARG A 207 -8.68 32.05 -4.76
C ARG A 207 -10.01 32.82 -4.72
N GLU A 208 -10.88 32.66 -5.71
CA GLU A 208 -12.23 33.25 -5.75
C GLU A 208 -13.12 32.74 -4.61
N GLN A 209 -12.93 31.50 -4.15
CA GLN A 209 -13.63 30.97 -2.97
C GLN A 209 -13.11 31.53 -1.63
N GLY A 210 -12.03 32.32 -1.66
CA GLY A 210 -11.40 32.94 -0.49
C GLY A 210 -10.29 32.12 0.14
N VAL A 211 -9.74 31.13 -0.58
CA VAL A 211 -8.61 30.32 -0.09
C VAL A 211 -7.31 30.83 -0.70
N ASP A 212 -6.43 31.32 0.17
CA ASP A 212 -5.05 31.65 -0.21
C ASP A 212 -4.14 30.45 0.02
N LEU A 213 -3.86 29.68 -1.04
CA LEU A 213 -3.00 28.49 -0.96
C LEU A 213 -1.58 28.82 -0.49
N ALA A 214 -1.06 30.03 -0.75
CA ALA A 214 0.28 30.41 -0.29
C ALA A 214 0.36 30.55 1.24
N ALA A 215 -0.76 30.86 1.89
CA ALA A 215 -0.89 30.91 3.34
C ALA A 215 -1.18 29.53 3.98
N GLN A 216 -1.33 28.47 3.17
CA GLN A 216 -1.78 27.14 3.62
C GLN A 216 -0.77 26.06 3.23
N PRO A 217 0.39 25.96 3.92
CA PRO A 217 1.48 25.04 3.54
C PRO A 217 1.12 23.56 3.63
N ARG A 218 0.00 23.22 4.29
CA ARG A 218 -0.53 21.85 4.38
C ARG A 218 -1.44 21.46 3.23
N ILE A 219 -1.87 22.42 2.39
CA ILE A 219 -2.70 22.15 1.22
C ILE A 219 -1.82 22.27 -0.02
N GLU A 220 -1.59 21.13 -0.67
CA GLU A 220 -0.80 21.03 -1.88
C GLU A 220 -1.70 20.70 -3.07
N MET A 221 -1.60 21.50 -4.13
CA MET A 221 -2.30 21.27 -5.37
C MET A 221 -1.30 20.90 -6.46
N ARG A 222 -1.53 19.74 -7.11
CA ARG A 222 -0.70 19.21 -8.20
C ARG A 222 -1.53 19.12 -9.48
N GLU A 223 -0.88 19.28 -10.64
CA GLU A 223 -1.49 18.92 -11.92
C GLU A 223 -1.72 17.39 -11.97
N TYR A 224 -0.67 16.63 -11.63
CA TYR A 224 -0.65 15.17 -11.58
C TYR A 224 0.16 14.68 -10.37
N ILE A 225 -0.20 13.50 -9.85
CA ILE A 225 0.59 12.77 -8.85
C ILE A 225 1.33 11.66 -9.60
N TYR A 226 2.62 11.87 -9.88
CA TYR A 226 3.46 10.90 -10.60
C TYR A 226 3.97 9.78 -9.68
N ASP A 227 4.08 10.05 -8.39
CA ASP A 227 4.55 9.17 -7.33
C ASP A 227 3.39 8.55 -6.52
N MET A 228 2.29 8.18 -7.20
CA MET A 228 1.06 7.70 -6.56
C MET A 228 1.28 6.55 -5.55
N PRO A 229 2.13 5.54 -5.83
CA PRO A 229 2.41 4.49 -4.84
C PRO A 229 2.98 5.02 -3.52
N GLN A 230 3.90 5.99 -3.58
CA GLN A 230 4.50 6.62 -2.39
C GLN A 230 3.46 7.45 -1.63
N VAL A 231 2.69 8.26 -2.36
CA VAL A 231 1.63 9.10 -1.79
C VAL A 231 0.56 8.24 -1.11
N LEU A 232 0.11 7.16 -1.74
CA LEU A 232 -0.87 6.22 -1.16
C LEU A 232 -0.33 5.47 0.06
N ALA A 233 0.96 5.10 0.06
CA ALA A 233 1.60 4.46 1.20
C ALA A 233 1.69 5.40 2.42
N ALA A 234 1.87 6.69 2.18
CA ALA A 234 1.88 7.72 3.23
C ALA A 234 0.47 8.13 3.69
N ALA A 235 -0.52 8.01 2.81
CA ALA A 235 -1.87 8.52 3.00
C ALA A 235 -2.64 7.82 4.12
N ASP A 236 -3.46 8.61 4.80
CA ASP A 236 -4.41 8.14 5.79
C ASP A 236 -5.81 7.99 5.19
N LEU A 237 -6.15 8.80 4.19
CA LEU A 237 -7.42 8.72 3.48
C LEU A 237 -7.23 9.16 2.02
N ILE A 238 -7.91 8.49 1.08
CA ILE A 238 -8.02 8.96 -0.31
C ILE A 238 -9.47 9.22 -0.72
N ILE A 239 -9.72 10.35 -1.38
CA ILE A 239 -11.00 10.75 -1.95
C ILE A 239 -10.89 10.65 -3.47
N CYS A 240 -11.63 9.73 -4.09
CA CYS A 240 -11.41 9.43 -5.50
C CYS A 240 -12.66 8.93 -6.25
N ARG A 241 -12.52 8.78 -7.58
CA ARG A 241 -13.47 8.01 -8.40
C ARG A 241 -13.31 6.51 -8.15
N ALA A 242 -14.38 5.75 -8.40
CA ALA A 242 -14.39 4.29 -8.26
C ALA A 242 -13.97 3.55 -9.54
N GLY A 243 -12.87 4.00 -10.15
CA GLY A 243 -12.24 3.32 -11.29
C GLY A 243 -11.63 1.98 -10.88
N ALA A 244 -11.59 1.00 -11.79
CA ALA A 244 -11.03 -0.32 -11.49
C ALA A 244 -9.56 -0.27 -11.06
N ALA A 245 -8.74 0.53 -11.76
CA ALA A 245 -7.32 0.73 -11.42
C ALA A 245 -7.16 1.38 -10.04
N THR A 246 -7.90 2.45 -9.77
CA THR A 246 -7.89 3.14 -8.46
C THR A 246 -8.28 2.21 -7.32
N ILE A 247 -9.30 1.37 -7.52
CA ILE A 247 -9.70 0.38 -6.51
C ILE A 247 -8.57 -0.63 -6.24
N ALA A 248 -7.89 -1.10 -7.29
CA ALA A 248 -6.77 -2.02 -7.12
C ALA A 248 -5.63 -1.37 -6.30
N GLU A 249 -5.29 -0.11 -6.60
CA GLU A 249 -4.25 0.65 -5.88
C GLU A 249 -4.61 0.86 -4.41
N VAL A 250 -5.84 1.28 -4.13
CA VAL A 250 -6.37 1.51 -2.77
C VAL A 250 -6.38 0.23 -1.94
N CYS A 251 -6.79 -0.88 -2.55
CA CYS A 251 -6.76 -2.18 -1.88
C CYS A 251 -5.32 -2.67 -1.63
N ALA A 252 -4.41 -2.47 -2.59
CA ALA A 252 -3.01 -2.87 -2.48
C ALA A 252 -2.26 -2.08 -1.38
N SER A 253 -2.44 -0.76 -1.32
CA SER A 253 -1.89 0.09 -0.26
C SER A 253 -2.60 -0.10 1.08
N GLY A 254 -3.84 -0.59 1.05
CA GLY A 254 -4.69 -0.71 2.22
C GLY A 254 -5.15 0.64 2.74
N THR A 255 -5.26 1.64 1.86
CA THR A 255 -5.62 3.02 2.23
C THR A 255 -7.15 3.12 2.35
N PRO A 256 -7.71 3.62 3.46
CA PRO A 256 -9.12 3.94 3.55
C PRO A 256 -9.53 4.94 2.47
N CYS A 257 -10.75 4.84 1.94
CA CYS A 257 -11.19 5.75 0.89
C CYS A 257 -12.62 6.28 1.05
N ILE A 258 -12.84 7.49 0.52
CA ILE A 258 -14.15 8.01 0.17
C ILE A 258 -14.26 7.91 -1.35
N MET A 259 -15.24 7.18 -1.85
CA MET A 259 -15.46 7.01 -3.28
C MET A 259 -16.67 7.80 -3.74
N VAL A 260 -16.47 8.60 -4.79
CA VAL A 260 -17.54 9.34 -5.48
C VAL A 260 -17.65 8.82 -6.91
N PRO A 261 -18.48 7.79 -7.17
CA PRO A 261 -18.63 7.20 -8.49
C PRO A 261 -19.09 8.25 -9.52
N SER A 262 -18.54 8.18 -10.74
CA SER A 262 -18.99 9.05 -11.84
C SER A 262 -20.40 8.64 -12.28
N PRO A 263 -21.33 9.60 -12.43
CA PRO A 263 -22.66 9.32 -12.96
C PRO A 263 -22.67 9.06 -14.47
N ASN A 264 -21.58 9.44 -15.17
CA ASN A 264 -21.52 9.51 -16.64
C ASN A 264 -20.88 8.27 -17.30
N VAL A 265 -20.63 7.20 -16.54
CA VAL A 265 -20.09 5.95 -17.08
C VAL A 265 -21.20 4.98 -17.46
N THR A 266 -21.08 4.40 -18.66
CA THR A 266 -21.97 3.37 -19.18
C THR A 266 -22.12 2.21 -18.19
N GLY A 267 -23.34 1.66 -18.02
CA GLY A 267 -23.61 0.48 -17.20
C GLY A 267 -23.50 0.64 -15.67
N ASN A 268 -23.27 1.87 -15.18
CA ASN A 268 -23.12 2.20 -13.76
C ASN A 268 -22.03 1.36 -13.04
N HIS A 269 -20.96 1.01 -13.77
CA HIS A 269 -19.93 0.10 -13.27
C HIS A 269 -19.12 0.70 -12.11
N GLN A 270 -18.88 2.02 -12.09
CA GLN A 270 -18.17 2.65 -10.97
C GLN A 270 -18.98 2.56 -9.67
N GLU A 271 -20.30 2.77 -9.70
CA GLU A 271 -21.14 2.60 -8.51
C GLU A 271 -21.07 1.17 -8.00
N LYS A 272 -21.21 0.17 -8.89
CA LYS A 272 -21.08 -1.25 -8.52
C LYS A 272 -19.75 -1.54 -7.85
N ASN A 273 -18.64 -1.05 -8.43
CA ASN A 273 -17.31 -1.25 -7.87
C ASN A 273 -17.16 -0.60 -6.49
N ALA A 274 -17.64 0.64 -6.34
CA ALA A 274 -17.59 1.35 -5.06
C ALA A 274 -18.39 0.62 -3.98
N ARG A 275 -19.59 0.12 -4.31
CA ARG A 275 -20.45 -0.63 -3.39
C ARG A 275 -19.82 -1.95 -2.93
N VAL A 276 -18.93 -2.56 -3.71
CA VAL A 276 -18.16 -3.73 -3.25
C VAL A 276 -17.24 -3.35 -2.10
N LEU A 277 -16.52 -2.22 -2.19
CA LEU A 277 -15.63 -1.75 -1.14
C LEU A 277 -16.41 -1.20 0.07
N GLU A 278 -17.57 -0.60 -0.15
CA GLU A 278 -18.44 -0.17 0.94
C GLU A 278 -18.95 -1.37 1.75
N ARG A 279 -19.43 -2.42 1.07
CA ARG A 279 -19.94 -3.63 1.73
C ARG A 279 -18.86 -4.38 2.53
N SER A 280 -17.61 -4.32 2.08
CA SER A 280 -16.49 -4.87 2.85
C SER A 280 -16.02 -3.96 3.98
N GLY A 281 -16.52 -2.71 4.03
CA GLY A 281 -16.13 -1.70 5.01
C GLY A 281 -14.82 -1.00 4.67
N ALA A 282 -14.28 -1.14 3.45
CA ALA A 282 -13.06 -0.48 2.99
C ALA A 282 -13.27 0.97 2.54
N ALA A 283 -14.50 1.32 2.13
CA ALA A 283 -14.83 2.63 1.57
C ALA A 283 -16.10 3.24 2.18
N ALA A 284 -16.16 4.57 2.22
CA ALA A 284 -17.42 5.31 2.30
C ALA A 284 -17.82 5.74 0.88
N VAL A 285 -19.02 5.37 0.42
CA VAL A 285 -19.47 5.70 -0.93
C VAL A 285 -20.49 6.83 -0.89
N VAL A 286 -20.20 7.88 -1.65
CA VAL A 286 -21.01 9.09 -1.69
C VAL A 286 -21.41 9.36 -3.13
N ARG A 287 -22.71 9.63 -3.37
CA ARG A 287 -23.19 9.97 -4.72
C ARG A 287 -22.80 11.41 -5.04
N GLU A 288 -22.33 11.64 -6.26
CA GLU A 288 -21.96 13.00 -6.71
C GLU A 288 -23.14 13.99 -6.60
N ALA A 289 -24.37 13.57 -6.86
CA ALA A 289 -25.54 14.45 -6.75
C ALA A 289 -25.87 14.85 -5.29
N ASP A 290 -25.44 14.04 -4.32
CA ASP A 290 -25.81 14.19 -2.91
C ASP A 290 -24.66 14.77 -2.06
N CYS A 291 -23.56 15.18 -2.69
CA CYS A 291 -22.42 15.74 -1.99
C CYS A 291 -21.96 17.08 -2.52
N ASP A 292 -21.41 17.86 -1.62
CA ASP A 292 -20.73 19.13 -1.82
C ASP A 292 -19.37 19.09 -1.10
N GLY A 293 -18.60 20.18 -1.17
CA GLY A 293 -17.29 20.22 -0.49
C GLY A 293 -17.39 20.04 1.02
N LYS A 294 -18.44 20.60 1.64
CA LYS A 294 -18.64 20.55 3.09
C LYS A 294 -18.94 19.15 3.58
N SER A 295 -19.90 18.45 2.96
CA SER A 295 -20.25 17.08 3.30
C SER A 295 -19.10 16.10 3.08
N LEU A 296 -18.30 16.28 2.02
CA LEU A 296 -17.07 15.51 1.81
C LEU A 296 -16.04 15.77 2.92
N TYR A 297 -15.86 17.03 3.32
CA TYR A 297 -14.98 17.42 4.42
C TYR A 297 -15.41 16.81 5.76
N GLU A 298 -16.69 16.92 6.11
CA GLU A 298 -17.22 16.31 7.34
C GLU A 298 -17.09 14.78 7.33
N THR A 299 -17.26 14.14 6.17
CA THR A 299 -17.06 12.70 6.03
C THR A 299 -15.59 12.33 6.25
N ALA A 300 -14.65 13.09 5.68
CA ALA A 300 -13.22 12.88 5.87
C ALA A 300 -12.82 13.07 7.34
N LYS A 301 -13.28 14.16 7.97
CA LYS A 301 -13.04 14.45 9.39
C LYS A 301 -13.62 13.37 10.31
N SER A 302 -14.84 12.89 10.03
CA SER A 302 -15.47 11.79 10.76
C SER A 302 -14.68 10.49 10.65
N ILE A 303 -14.12 10.17 9.49
CA ILE A 303 -13.26 8.98 9.32
C ILE A 303 -11.94 9.17 10.08
N LEU A 304 -11.26 10.30 9.87
CA LEU A 304 -9.93 10.55 10.46
C LEU A 304 -9.94 10.64 11.98
N SER A 305 -11.03 11.14 12.58
CA SER A 305 -11.19 11.23 14.05
C SER A 305 -11.52 9.90 14.70
N ASP A 306 -11.96 8.89 13.94
CA ASP A 306 -12.27 7.55 14.45
C ASP A 306 -11.16 6.55 14.12
N ALA A 307 -10.20 6.42 15.06
CA ALA A 307 -9.10 5.47 14.95
C ALA A 307 -9.56 3.99 14.88
N GLY A 308 -10.75 3.66 15.38
CA GLY A 308 -11.34 2.32 15.28
C GLY A 308 -11.79 2.05 13.85
N ARG A 309 -12.60 2.96 13.30
CA ARG A 309 -13.07 2.93 11.91
C ARG A 309 -11.92 2.93 10.93
N MET A 310 -10.92 3.77 11.13
CA MET A 310 -9.72 3.83 10.27
C MET A 310 -8.97 2.49 10.22
N ARG A 311 -8.78 1.83 11.38
CA ARG A 311 -8.14 0.51 11.42
C ARG A 311 -8.99 -0.55 10.73
N ALA A 312 -10.31 -0.53 10.92
CA ALA A 312 -11.23 -1.44 10.25
C ALA A 312 -11.20 -1.25 8.72
N MET A 313 -11.29 0.00 8.24
CA MET A 313 -11.22 0.32 6.81
C MET A 313 -9.91 -0.13 6.18
N ARG A 314 -8.77 0.09 6.86
CA ARG A 314 -7.45 -0.39 6.40
C ARG A 314 -7.40 -1.92 6.27
N ALA A 315 -7.92 -2.63 7.28
CA ALA A 315 -7.95 -4.09 7.25
C ALA A 315 -8.84 -4.61 6.12
N SER A 316 -10.03 -4.03 5.96
CA SER A 316 -10.95 -4.36 4.88
C SER A 316 -10.36 -4.10 3.49
N ALA A 317 -9.72 -2.94 3.28
CA ALA A 317 -9.06 -2.61 2.02
C ALA A 317 -7.99 -3.64 1.65
N ARG A 318 -7.15 -4.05 2.62
CA ARG A 318 -6.11 -5.09 2.41
C ARG A 318 -6.68 -6.47 2.12
N ASN A 319 -7.81 -6.82 2.73
CA ASN A 319 -8.50 -8.09 2.47
C ASN A 319 -9.16 -8.11 1.09
N MET A 320 -9.54 -6.93 0.60
CA MET A 320 -10.11 -6.71 -0.73
C MET A 320 -9.07 -6.59 -1.84
N ALA A 321 -7.79 -6.57 -1.51
CA ALA A 321 -6.74 -6.75 -2.50
C ALA A 321 -6.97 -8.14 -3.11
N VAL A 322 -7.62 -8.14 -4.27
CA VAL A 322 -7.45 -9.19 -5.26
C VAL A 322 -5.94 -9.31 -5.39
N VAL A 323 -5.42 -10.51 -5.37
CA VAL A 323 -3.98 -10.78 -5.46
C VAL A 323 -3.74 -11.84 -6.54
N ASP A 324 -4.70 -11.97 -7.48
CA ASP A 324 -4.87 -12.99 -8.54
C ASP A 324 -5.51 -12.46 -9.83
N ALA A 325 -5.82 -11.15 -9.97
CA ALA A 325 -6.55 -10.57 -11.11
C ALA A 325 -5.99 -10.92 -12.50
N ALA A 326 -4.68 -10.89 -12.67
CA ALA A 326 -4.08 -11.17 -13.97
C ALA A 326 -4.02 -12.67 -14.27
N GLU A 327 -4.04 -13.54 -13.24
CA GLU A 327 -4.18 -14.99 -13.40
C GLU A 327 -5.61 -15.35 -13.79
N ARG A 328 -6.59 -14.62 -13.24
CA ARG A 328 -8.00 -14.75 -13.63
C ARG A 328 -8.29 -14.22 -15.04
N ILE A 329 -7.62 -13.15 -15.47
CA ILE A 329 -7.71 -12.65 -16.87
C ILE A 329 -7.10 -13.67 -17.84
N TYR A 330 -5.93 -14.22 -17.50
CA TYR A 330 -5.28 -15.27 -18.29
C TYR A 330 -6.17 -16.53 -18.42
N GLN A 331 -6.76 -16.98 -17.31
CA GLN A 331 -7.66 -18.14 -17.32
C GLN A 331 -8.92 -17.90 -18.15
N THR A 332 -9.49 -16.70 -18.08
CA THR A 332 -10.68 -16.33 -18.86
C THR A 332 -10.38 -16.24 -20.36
N ALA A 333 -9.21 -15.71 -20.73
CA ALA A 333 -8.78 -15.65 -22.13
C ALA A 333 -8.52 -17.05 -22.72
N LEU A 334 -7.95 -17.97 -21.92
CA LEU A 334 -7.76 -19.37 -22.31
C LEU A 334 -9.09 -20.13 -22.49
N ASP A 335 -10.09 -19.85 -21.67
CA ASP A 335 -11.39 -20.51 -21.77
C ASP A 335 -12.21 -19.96 -22.96
N LEU A 336 -12.04 -18.69 -23.33
CA LEU A 336 -12.61 -18.11 -24.56
C LEU A 336 -11.94 -18.61 -25.84
N ALA A 337 -10.65 -18.97 -25.78
CA ALA A 337 -9.90 -19.51 -26.92
C ALA A 337 -10.16 -20.99 -27.21
N LYS A 338 -10.93 -21.68 -26.35
CA LYS A 338 -11.32 -23.09 -26.51
C LYS A 338 -12.67 -23.27 -27.24
N HIS A 339 -13.28 -22.18 -27.69
CA HIS A 339 -14.46 -22.15 -28.57
C HIS A 339 -14.13 -21.49 -29.90
#